data_AF-A0A3B9FYI2-F1
#
_entry.id   AF-A0A3B9FYI2-F1
#
_cell.length_a   1.000
_cell.length_b   1.000
_cell.length_c   1.000
_cell.angle_alpha   90.00
_cell.angle_beta   90.00
_cell.angle_gamma   90.00
#
_symmetry.space_group_name_H-M   'P 1'
#
loop_
_entity.id
_entity.type
_entity.pdbx_description
1 polymer ?
#
loop_
_entity_poly.entity_id
_entity_poly.type
_entity_poly.pdbx_seq_one_letter_code
_entity_poly.pdbx_strand_id
1 'polypeptide(L)'
;TAYCAEHGLDYYDYSEQSMFDACGWDLAVENPVDHMNYPASVRMSGIIGDLLKNKYGIEPVKDEQWEKTREYGNMIGEKASLSQIRDIDEYRKALTQGDYVLFVSVDQSSNLFDELLSAIGITQHSDQLLAVVHDQDMLAFSDGAGGSGGGELSEYDLSWEMKQDAEGTSIILNGSQFARNESGLHITVYDPQLNKVIDEVCFVPENGRARAVRDLAFMN
;
A
#
# COMPACT_ATOMS: atom_id res chain seq x y z
N THR A 1 -17.34 -20.22 25.24
CA THR A 1 -17.54 -21.67 25.04
C THR A 1 -18.73 -22.24 25.82
N ALA A 2 -18.91 -21.94 27.12
CA ALA A 2 -20.01 -22.50 27.93
C ALA A 2 -21.43 -22.25 27.36
N TYR A 3 -21.73 -21.03 26.93
CA TYR A 3 -23.01 -20.68 26.30
C TYR A 3 -23.27 -21.50 25.03
N CYS A 4 -22.28 -21.60 24.14
CA CYS A 4 -22.41 -22.37 22.91
C CYS A 4 -22.69 -23.85 23.20
N ALA A 5 -22.00 -24.44 24.19
CA ALA A 5 -22.24 -25.82 24.62
C ALA A 5 -23.65 -26.01 25.19
N GLU A 6 -24.14 -25.08 26.01
CA GLU A 6 -25.50 -25.11 26.57
C GLU A 6 -26.58 -25.07 25.47
N HIS A 7 -26.33 -24.35 24.39
CA HIS A 7 -27.28 -24.15 23.29
C HIS A 7 -27.02 -25.03 22.06
N GLY A 8 -26.05 -25.96 22.11
CA GLY A 8 -25.71 -26.82 20.98
C GLY A 8 -25.18 -26.07 19.75
N LEU A 9 -24.48 -24.96 19.96
CA LEU A 9 -23.87 -24.16 18.90
C LEU A 9 -22.39 -24.56 18.73
N ASP A 10 -21.96 -24.72 17.48
CA ASP A 10 -20.54 -24.77 17.17
C ASP A 10 -19.90 -23.40 17.43
N TYR A 11 -18.69 -23.39 17.98
CA TYR A 11 -17.91 -22.18 18.27
C TYR A 11 -16.49 -22.35 17.75
N TYR A 12 -16.00 -21.30 17.07
CA TYR A 12 -14.67 -21.25 16.46
C TYR A 12 -13.96 -20.03 17.01
N ASP A 13 -12.90 -20.26 17.78
CA ASP A 13 -12.07 -19.21 18.35
C ASP A 13 -10.74 -19.15 17.60
N TYR A 14 -10.63 -18.20 16.67
CA TYR A 14 -9.40 -17.98 15.91
C TYR A 14 -8.27 -17.37 16.75
N SER A 15 -8.54 -17.04 18.02
CA SER A 15 -7.52 -16.65 18.99
C SER A 15 -6.88 -17.87 19.67
N GLU A 16 -7.49 -19.06 19.58
CA GLU A 16 -6.87 -20.29 20.07
C GLU A 16 -5.71 -20.70 19.16
N GLN A 17 -4.55 -20.97 19.76
CA GLN A 17 -3.31 -21.29 19.04
C GLN A 17 -3.49 -22.34 17.94
N SER A 18 -4.21 -23.43 18.24
CA SER A 18 -4.40 -24.52 17.28
C SER A 18 -5.19 -24.09 16.04
N MET A 19 -6.19 -23.22 16.21
CA MET A 19 -6.97 -22.65 15.11
C MET A 19 -6.18 -21.58 14.37
N PHE A 20 -5.49 -20.72 15.11
CA PHE A 20 -4.62 -19.68 14.55
C PHE A 20 -3.55 -20.28 13.64
N ASP A 21 -2.85 -21.32 14.11
CA ASP A 21 -1.82 -22.03 13.34
C ASP A 21 -2.42 -22.71 12.09
N ALA A 22 -3.61 -23.29 12.23
CA ALA A 22 -4.31 -23.95 11.13
C ALA A 22 -4.76 -22.99 10.01
N CYS A 23 -4.88 -21.68 10.29
CA CYS A 23 -5.21 -20.68 9.28
C CYS A 23 -4.04 -20.43 8.30
N GLY A 24 -2.81 -20.73 8.70
CA GLY A 24 -1.63 -20.57 7.85
C GLY A 24 -1.38 -19.13 7.43
N TRP A 25 -1.46 -18.21 8.38
CA TRP A 25 -1.21 -16.77 8.17
C TRP A 25 0.21 -16.50 7.67
N ASP A 26 0.35 -15.61 6.70
CA ASP A 26 1.63 -15.01 6.32
C ASP A 26 1.85 -13.72 7.11
N LEU A 27 2.38 -13.84 8.33
CA LEU A 27 2.58 -12.71 9.25
C LEU A 27 3.53 -11.63 8.73
N ALA A 28 4.23 -11.86 7.61
CA ALA A 28 5.05 -10.82 6.99
C ALA A 28 4.22 -9.80 6.21
N VAL A 29 2.99 -10.14 5.82
CA VAL A 29 2.14 -9.31 4.95
C VAL A 29 0.66 -9.26 5.39
N GLU A 30 0.21 -10.24 6.18
CA GLU A 30 -1.12 -10.32 6.76
C GLU A 30 -1.04 -9.86 8.22
N ASN A 31 -1.94 -8.96 8.62
CA ASN A 31 -2.19 -8.69 10.03
C ASN A 31 -3.48 -9.42 10.46
N PRO A 32 -3.39 -10.61 11.08
CA PRO A 32 -4.56 -11.30 11.63
C PRO A 32 -4.90 -10.85 13.05
N VAL A 33 -4.12 -9.96 13.65
CA VAL A 33 -4.26 -9.53 15.05
C VAL A 33 -4.93 -8.16 15.08
N ASP A 34 -5.97 -8.04 15.90
CA ASP A 34 -6.82 -6.84 16.02
C ASP A 34 -7.63 -6.55 14.74
N HIS A 35 -7.40 -5.41 14.08
CA HIS A 35 -8.08 -5.06 12.84
C HIS A 35 -7.36 -5.70 11.65
N MET A 36 -8.00 -6.71 11.07
CA MET A 36 -7.46 -7.42 9.91
C MET A 36 -7.27 -6.49 8.72
N ASN A 37 -6.07 -6.51 8.15
CA ASN A 37 -5.83 -5.88 6.86
C ASN A 37 -6.55 -6.64 5.74
N TYR A 38 -6.62 -6.06 4.53
CA TYR A 38 -7.39 -6.64 3.43
C TYR A 38 -6.99 -8.10 3.09
N PRO A 39 -5.69 -8.42 2.92
CA PRO A 39 -5.24 -9.81 2.67
C PRO A 39 -5.69 -10.79 3.76
N ALA A 40 -5.52 -10.42 5.04
CA ALA A 40 -5.95 -11.24 6.16
C ALA A 40 -7.48 -11.45 6.15
N SER A 41 -8.25 -10.41 5.82
CA SER A 41 -9.71 -10.46 5.72
C SER A 41 -10.19 -11.38 4.59
N VAL A 42 -9.52 -11.36 3.44
CA VAL A 42 -9.80 -12.27 2.31
C VAL A 42 -9.55 -13.71 2.72
N ARG A 43 -8.42 -14.00 3.38
CA ARG A 43 -8.13 -15.34 3.90
C ARG A 43 -9.16 -15.81 4.92
N MET A 44 -9.47 -14.99 5.91
CA MET A 44 -10.49 -15.32 6.93
C MET A 44 -11.85 -15.63 6.28
N SER A 45 -12.25 -14.81 5.30
CA SER A 45 -13.49 -15.01 4.56
C SER A 45 -13.48 -16.34 3.79
N GLY A 46 -12.34 -16.71 3.20
CA GLY A 46 -12.14 -18.02 2.55
C GLY A 46 -12.29 -19.19 3.52
N ILE A 47 -11.66 -19.11 4.70
CA ILE A 47 -11.75 -20.13 5.75
C ILE A 47 -13.20 -20.32 6.21
N ILE A 48 -13.93 -19.22 6.44
CA ILE A 48 -15.35 -19.26 6.80
C ILE A 48 -16.18 -19.87 5.66
N GLY A 49 -15.91 -19.50 4.40
CA GLY A 49 -16.57 -20.08 3.24
C GLY A 49 -16.37 -21.59 3.13
N ASP A 50 -15.14 -22.07 3.33
CA ASP A 50 -14.81 -23.50 3.34
C ASP A 50 -15.48 -24.23 4.49
N LEU A 51 -15.58 -23.61 5.67
CA LEU A 51 -16.29 -24.15 6.82
C LEU A 51 -17.79 -24.31 6.51
N LEU A 52 -18.43 -23.27 6.00
CA LEU A 52 -19.85 -23.28 5.62
C LEU A 52 -20.14 -24.37 4.58
N LYS A 53 -19.30 -24.49 3.56
CA LYS A 53 -19.44 -25.49 2.52
C LYS A 53 -19.20 -26.91 3.04
N ASN A 54 -18.03 -27.16 3.63
CA ASN A 54 -17.58 -28.52 3.90
C ASN A 54 -18.19 -29.11 5.18
N LYS A 55 -18.43 -28.30 6.22
CA LYS A 55 -19.02 -28.79 7.47
C LYS A 55 -20.55 -28.69 7.47
N TYR A 56 -21.10 -27.61 6.94
CA TYR A 56 -22.54 -27.35 7.00
C TYR A 56 -23.29 -27.63 5.70
N GLY A 57 -22.58 -28.00 4.62
CA GLY A 57 -23.20 -28.32 3.33
C GLY A 57 -23.87 -27.11 2.66
N ILE A 58 -23.43 -25.89 3.01
CA ILE A 58 -23.97 -24.66 2.44
C ILE A 58 -23.24 -24.39 1.13
N GLU A 59 -23.94 -24.60 0.01
CA GLU A 59 -23.39 -24.35 -1.31
C GLU A 59 -23.25 -22.84 -1.57
N PRO A 60 -22.20 -22.41 -2.31
CA PRO A 60 -22.04 -21.03 -2.71
C PRO A 60 -23.17 -20.63 -3.66
N VAL A 61 -23.72 -19.43 -3.42
CA VAL A 61 -24.81 -18.85 -4.21
C VAL A 61 -24.33 -17.54 -4.83
N LYS A 62 -24.78 -17.29 -6.06
CA LYS A 62 -24.60 -15.98 -6.70
C LYS A 62 -25.65 -15.00 -6.15
N ASP A 63 -25.19 -13.87 -5.65
CA ASP A 63 -26.07 -12.82 -5.11
C ASP A 63 -25.85 -11.52 -5.90
N GLU A 64 -26.91 -10.99 -6.49
CA GLU A 64 -26.83 -9.77 -7.32
C GLU A 64 -26.29 -8.56 -6.55
N GLN A 65 -26.49 -8.47 -5.24
CA GLN A 65 -25.94 -7.39 -4.42
C GLN A 65 -24.41 -7.41 -4.47
N TRP A 66 -23.78 -8.58 -4.38
CA TRP A 66 -22.32 -8.73 -4.42
C TRP A 66 -21.77 -8.65 -5.83
N GLU A 67 -22.51 -9.12 -6.83
CA GLU A 67 -22.05 -9.05 -8.22
C GLU A 67 -21.92 -7.61 -8.72
N LYS A 68 -22.82 -6.71 -8.29
CA LYS A 68 -22.77 -5.29 -8.66
C LYS A 68 -21.54 -4.57 -8.11
N THR A 69 -20.94 -5.07 -7.04
CA THR A 69 -19.76 -4.47 -6.39
C THR A 69 -18.48 -5.29 -6.58
N ARG A 70 -18.54 -6.41 -7.33
CA ARG A 70 -17.40 -7.32 -7.54
C ARG A 70 -16.18 -6.60 -8.13
N GLU A 71 -16.38 -5.82 -9.19
CA GLU A 71 -15.29 -5.08 -9.85
C GLU A 71 -14.66 -4.05 -8.90
N TYR A 72 -15.49 -3.33 -8.15
CA TYR A 72 -15.01 -2.40 -7.13
C TYR A 72 -14.21 -3.14 -6.05
N GLY A 73 -14.70 -4.28 -5.55
CA GLY A 73 -14.00 -5.10 -4.56
C GLY A 73 -12.66 -5.64 -5.06
N ASN A 74 -12.58 -6.02 -6.34
CA ASN A 74 -11.33 -6.44 -6.97
C ASN A 74 -10.34 -5.27 -7.05
N MET A 75 -10.80 -4.10 -7.48
CA MET A 75 -9.98 -2.89 -7.55
C MET A 75 -9.44 -2.47 -6.17
N ILE A 76 -10.24 -2.56 -5.11
CA ILE A 76 -9.76 -2.34 -3.74
C ILE A 76 -8.67 -3.35 -3.36
N GLY A 77 -8.82 -4.62 -3.75
CA GLY A 77 -7.82 -5.64 -3.47
C GLY A 77 -6.50 -5.41 -4.19
N GLU A 78 -6.56 -5.02 -5.47
CA GLU A 78 -5.37 -4.64 -6.24
C GLU A 78 -4.65 -3.45 -5.59
N LYS A 79 -5.39 -2.41 -5.20
CA LYS A 79 -4.83 -1.23 -4.51
C LYS A 79 -4.23 -1.59 -3.15
N ALA A 80 -4.90 -2.44 -2.37
CA ALA A 80 -4.39 -2.88 -1.07
C ALA A 80 -3.10 -3.73 -1.19
N SER A 81 -2.91 -4.41 -2.32
CA SER A 81 -1.71 -5.22 -2.59
C SER A 81 -0.46 -4.40 -2.91
N LEU A 82 -0.61 -3.11 -3.24
CA LEU A 82 0.51 -2.24 -3.61
C LEU A 82 1.60 -2.19 -2.53
N SER A 83 1.18 -2.15 -1.26
CA SER A 83 2.06 -2.16 -0.08
C SER A 83 2.82 -3.47 0.13
N GLN A 84 2.42 -4.55 -0.56
CA GLN A 84 3.07 -5.86 -0.49
C GLN A 84 4.15 -6.03 -1.56
N ILE A 85 4.13 -5.24 -2.62
CA ILE A 85 5.12 -5.33 -3.70
C ILE A 85 6.50 -4.90 -3.16
N ARG A 86 7.50 -5.77 -3.33
CA ARG A 86 8.89 -5.55 -2.88
C ARG A 86 9.86 -5.35 -4.03
N ASP A 87 9.53 -5.90 -5.20
CA ASP A 87 10.32 -5.76 -6.41
C ASP A 87 9.99 -4.44 -7.12
N ILE A 88 11.02 -3.68 -7.50
CA ILE A 88 10.85 -2.35 -8.08
C ILE A 88 10.23 -2.39 -9.48
N ASP A 89 10.45 -3.46 -10.25
CA ASP A 89 9.89 -3.60 -11.60
C ASP A 89 8.40 -3.97 -11.55
N GLU A 90 8.01 -4.80 -10.60
CA GLU A 90 6.61 -5.06 -10.28
C GLU A 90 5.90 -3.81 -9.77
N TYR A 91 6.58 -3.04 -8.90
CA TYR A 91 6.01 -1.80 -8.35
C TYR A 91 5.77 -0.76 -9.44
N ARG A 92 6.75 -0.59 -10.34
CA ARG A 92 6.61 0.25 -11.54
C ARG A 92 5.36 -0.11 -12.34
N LYS A 93 5.17 -1.40 -12.65
CA LYS A 93 4.00 -1.86 -13.42
C LYS A 93 2.71 -1.47 -12.71
N ALA A 94 2.62 -1.72 -11.41
CA ALA A 94 1.44 -1.38 -10.61
C ALA A 94 1.15 0.12 -10.62
N LEU A 95 2.17 0.97 -10.47
CA LEU A 95 2.00 2.43 -10.53
C LEU A 95 1.52 2.92 -11.90
N THR A 96 2.06 2.38 -12.99
CA THR A 96 1.68 2.79 -14.36
C THR A 96 0.30 2.30 -14.83
N GLN A 97 -0.30 1.37 -14.10
CA GLN A 97 -1.63 0.82 -14.41
C GLN A 97 -2.74 1.47 -13.59
N GLY A 98 -2.39 2.19 -12.52
CA GLY A 98 -3.34 2.86 -11.65
C GLY A 98 -3.44 4.36 -11.92
N ASP A 99 -4.54 4.93 -11.46
CA ASP A 99 -4.77 6.38 -11.42
C ASP A 99 -4.35 6.87 -10.03
N TYR A 100 -3.08 7.30 -9.92
CA TYR A 100 -2.46 7.68 -8.65
C TYR A 100 -1.79 9.05 -8.75
N VAL A 101 -1.83 9.78 -7.64
CA VAL A 101 -0.96 10.95 -7.43
C VAL A 101 0.26 10.48 -6.63
N LEU A 102 1.45 10.67 -7.21
CA LEU A 102 2.71 10.21 -6.66
C LEU A 102 3.48 11.40 -6.09
N PHE A 103 3.89 11.29 -4.83
CA PHE A 103 4.82 12.22 -4.19
C PHE A 103 6.17 11.53 -4.10
N VAL A 104 7.14 12.05 -4.85
CA VAL A 104 8.41 11.37 -5.11
C VAL A 104 9.56 12.23 -4.59
N SER A 105 10.44 11.61 -3.81
CA SER A 105 11.72 12.23 -3.46
C SER A 105 12.85 11.26 -3.76
N VAL A 106 13.94 11.77 -4.31
CA VAL A 106 15.19 11.03 -4.42
C VAL A 106 16.20 11.68 -3.51
N ASP A 107 16.76 10.90 -2.61
CA ASP A 107 17.97 11.22 -1.85
C ASP A 107 19.05 10.22 -2.22
N GLN A 108 20.01 10.65 -3.04
CA GLN A 108 21.02 9.81 -3.72
C GLN A 108 20.44 9.01 -4.89
N SER A 109 20.54 9.59 -6.08
CA SER A 109 20.16 8.90 -7.31
C SER A 109 20.97 7.62 -7.52
N SER A 110 20.31 6.65 -8.13
CA SER A 110 20.88 5.39 -8.56
C SER A 110 20.27 5.05 -9.91
N ASN A 111 21.09 4.49 -10.81
CA ASN A 111 20.60 3.99 -12.10
C ASN A 111 19.54 2.88 -11.96
N LEU A 112 19.41 2.28 -10.78
CA LEU A 112 18.34 1.34 -10.44
C LEU A 112 16.96 1.99 -10.41
N PHE A 113 16.88 3.32 -10.33
CA PHE A 113 15.63 4.08 -10.24
C PHE A 113 15.18 4.63 -11.60
N ASP A 114 16.09 4.77 -12.56
CA ASP A 114 15.85 5.47 -13.84
C ASP A 114 14.63 4.92 -14.59
N GLU A 115 14.48 3.59 -14.66
CA GLU A 115 13.36 2.99 -15.37
C GLU A 115 12.01 3.25 -14.68
N LEU A 116 11.99 3.29 -13.34
CA LEU A 116 10.79 3.60 -12.57
C LEU A 116 10.43 5.08 -12.70
N LEU A 117 11.41 5.97 -12.49
CA LEU A 117 11.25 7.43 -12.60
C LEU A 117 10.77 7.82 -14.01
N SER A 118 11.39 7.28 -15.06
CA SER A 118 10.97 7.54 -16.43
C SER A 118 9.56 7.02 -16.72
N ALA A 119 9.17 5.86 -16.18
CA ALA A 119 7.86 5.28 -16.41
C ALA A 119 6.72 6.11 -15.76
N ILE A 120 7.02 6.82 -14.68
CA ILE A 120 6.10 7.75 -14.02
C ILE A 120 6.23 9.19 -14.51
N GLY A 121 6.99 9.47 -15.58
CA GLY A 121 7.07 10.80 -16.20
C GLY A 121 8.26 11.68 -15.77
N ILE A 122 9.11 11.21 -14.85
CA ILE A 122 10.31 11.92 -14.41
C ILE A 122 11.49 11.50 -15.32
N THR A 123 11.70 12.25 -16.40
CA THR A 123 12.70 11.92 -17.44
C THR A 123 14.06 12.60 -17.26
N GLN A 124 14.14 13.60 -16.38
CA GLN A 124 15.36 14.30 -16.03
C GLN A 124 15.40 14.49 -14.52
N HIS A 125 16.48 14.08 -13.88
CA HIS A 125 16.67 14.22 -12.45
C HIS A 125 18.16 14.33 -12.09
N SER A 126 18.48 15.08 -11.05
CA SER A 126 19.79 15.05 -10.42
C SER A 126 19.87 13.97 -9.34
N ASP A 127 20.93 14.02 -8.53
CA ASP A 127 21.11 13.14 -7.37
C ASP A 127 20.07 13.39 -6.26
N GLN A 128 19.40 14.54 -6.29
CA GLN A 128 18.37 14.92 -5.34
C GLN A 128 17.19 15.59 -6.04
N LEU A 129 15.97 15.12 -5.78
CA LEU A 129 14.76 15.69 -6.38
C LEU A 129 13.56 15.58 -5.45
N LEU A 130 12.61 16.48 -5.67
CA LEU A 130 11.23 16.42 -5.18
C LEU A 130 10.28 16.58 -6.37
N ALA A 131 9.29 15.70 -6.50
CA ALA A 131 8.30 15.77 -7.56
C ALA A 131 6.91 15.35 -7.08
N VAL A 132 5.89 15.96 -7.65
CA VAL A 132 4.50 15.51 -7.57
C VAL A 132 4.05 15.18 -8.98
N VAL A 133 3.57 13.96 -9.20
CA VAL A 133 3.20 13.45 -10.53
C VAL A 133 1.80 12.86 -10.52
N HIS A 134 1.01 13.15 -11.53
CA HIS A 134 -0.28 12.51 -11.80
C HIS A 134 -0.40 12.28 -13.31
N ASP A 135 -0.78 11.06 -13.72
CA ASP A 135 -0.90 10.67 -15.15
C ASP A 135 0.35 11.02 -15.99
N GLN A 136 1.55 10.76 -15.43
CA GLN A 136 2.86 11.11 -16.02
C GLN A 136 3.13 12.61 -16.19
N ASP A 137 2.19 13.48 -15.82
CA ASP A 137 2.38 14.93 -15.79
C ASP A 137 2.98 15.37 -14.46
N MET A 138 4.09 16.11 -14.51
CA MET A 138 4.70 16.73 -13.33
C MET A 138 3.88 17.93 -12.88
N LEU A 139 3.16 17.79 -11.78
CA LEU A 139 2.38 18.87 -11.15
C LEU A 139 3.28 19.82 -10.36
N ALA A 140 4.36 19.30 -9.78
CA ALA A 140 5.40 20.09 -9.10
C ALA A 140 6.76 19.40 -9.24
N PHE A 141 7.83 20.19 -9.28
CA PHE A 141 9.20 19.69 -9.44
C PHE A 141 10.22 20.64 -8.82
N SER A 142 11.16 20.08 -8.07
CA SER A 142 12.35 20.75 -7.57
C SER A 142 13.54 19.81 -7.71
N ASP A 143 14.63 20.31 -8.29
CA ASP A 143 15.84 19.53 -8.55
C ASP A 143 17.04 20.19 -7.86
N GLY A 144 17.90 19.36 -7.27
CA GLY A 144 19.10 19.79 -6.56
C GLY A 144 18.95 19.86 -5.04
N ALA A 145 20.07 20.15 -4.38
CA ALA A 145 20.16 20.04 -2.92
C ALA A 145 19.37 21.11 -2.16
N GLY A 146 18.65 20.67 -1.12
CA GLY A 146 17.94 21.56 -0.19
C GLY A 146 16.55 22.01 -0.65
N GLY A 147 15.84 21.16 -1.41
CA GLY A 147 14.52 21.47 -1.95
C GLY A 147 13.42 21.55 -0.89
N SER A 148 12.46 22.46 -1.10
CA SER A 148 11.18 22.44 -0.40
C SER A 148 10.08 22.86 -1.37
N GLY A 149 8.94 22.20 -1.29
CA GLY A 149 7.75 22.51 -2.07
C GLY A 149 6.49 22.31 -1.23
N GLY A 150 5.41 22.93 -1.65
CA GLY A 150 4.11 22.70 -1.05
C GLY A 150 3.00 23.25 -1.92
N GLY A 151 1.81 22.75 -1.73
CA GLY A 151 0.65 23.16 -2.50
C GLY A 151 -0.64 22.47 -2.06
N GLU A 152 -1.69 22.76 -2.82
CA GLU A 152 -3.00 22.16 -2.65
C GLU A 152 -3.45 21.58 -3.99
N LEU A 153 -3.98 20.37 -3.96
CA LEU A 153 -4.70 19.73 -5.06
C LEU A 153 -6.19 19.78 -4.72
N SER A 154 -6.83 20.90 -5.08
CA SER A 154 -8.21 21.22 -4.66
C SER A 154 -9.25 20.23 -5.17
N GLU A 155 -9.00 19.55 -6.28
CA GLU A 155 -9.86 18.45 -6.78
C GLU A 155 -9.98 17.30 -5.77
N TYR A 156 -8.94 17.10 -4.95
CA TYR A 156 -8.81 15.98 -4.03
C TYR A 156 -8.90 16.37 -2.55
N ASP A 157 -9.12 17.66 -2.25
CA ASP A 157 -9.05 18.20 -0.88
C ASP A 157 -7.75 17.78 -0.17
N LEU A 158 -6.64 17.89 -0.91
CA LEU A 158 -5.32 17.39 -0.50
C LEU A 158 -4.32 18.53 -0.42
N SER A 159 -3.80 18.81 0.77
CA SER A 159 -2.62 19.64 0.97
C SER A 159 -1.37 18.77 1.03
N TRP A 160 -0.27 19.29 0.50
CA TRP A 160 1.01 18.60 0.53
C TRP A 160 2.16 19.56 0.80
N GLU A 161 3.15 19.06 1.53
CA GLU A 161 4.43 19.71 1.77
C GLU A 161 5.53 18.68 1.60
N MET A 162 6.61 19.05 0.92
CA MET A 162 7.78 18.20 0.72
C MET A 162 9.03 19.01 1.04
N LYS A 163 9.99 18.38 1.72
CA LYS A 163 11.26 19.00 2.07
C LYS A 163 12.37 17.97 2.02
N GLN A 164 13.54 18.37 1.57
CA GLN A 164 14.75 17.59 1.65
C GLN A 164 15.88 18.46 2.19
N ASP A 165 16.46 18.05 3.31
CA ASP A 165 17.57 18.75 3.94
C ASP A 165 18.57 17.76 4.56
N ALA A 166 19.49 18.27 5.38
CA ALA A 166 20.50 17.44 6.03
C ALA A 166 19.91 16.43 7.05
N GLU A 167 18.66 16.61 7.48
CA GLU A 167 17.94 15.71 8.38
C GLU A 167 17.16 14.63 7.63
N GLY A 168 17.12 14.69 6.29
CA GLY A 168 16.50 13.71 5.40
C GLY A 168 15.35 14.28 4.57
N THR A 169 14.47 13.39 4.12
CA THR A 169 13.28 13.74 3.35
C THR A 169 12.04 13.80 4.24
N SER A 170 11.20 14.80 4.00
CA SER A 170 9.85 14.95 4.55
C SER A 170 8.83 15.02 3.41
N ILE A 171 7.78 14.22 3.51
CA ILE A 171 6.59 14.25 2.65
C ILE A 171 5.41 14.28 3.61
N ILE A 172 4.66 15.38 3.62
CA ILE A 172 3.52 15.61 4.51
C ILE A 172 2.29 15.76 3.64
N LEU A 173 1.27 14.93 3.86
CA LEU A 173 -0.02 15.00 3.17
C LEU A 173 -1.13 15.19 4.20
N ASN A 174 -1.94 16.24 4.05
CA ASN A 174 -2.98 16.62 5.01
C ASN A 174 -2.47 16.65 6.47
N GLY A 175 -1.23 17.13 6.68
CA GLY A 175 -0.58 17.23 7.98
C GLY A 175 0.02 15.92 8.54
N SER A 176 -0.12 14.79 7.84
CA SER A 176 0.49 13.50 8.23
C SER A 176 1.82 13.29 7.51
N GLN A 177 2.86 12.84 8.21
CA GLN A 177 4.21 12.60 7.67
C GLN A 177 4.34 11.16 7.13
N PHE A 178 4.87 11.03 5.91
CA PHE A 178 5.04 9.76 5.18
C PHE A 178 6.46 9.52 4.65
N ALA A 179 7.39 10.48 4.69
CA ALA A 179 8.75 10.17 4.28
C ALA A 179 9.56 9.59 5.44
N ARG A 180 10.46 8.66 5.10
CA ARG A 180 11.39 8.03 6.04
C ARG A 180 12.71 8.78 6.06
N ASN A 181 13.39 8.73 7.20
CA ASN A 181 14.78 9.17 7.30
C ASN A 181 15.73 8.08 6.79
N GLU A 182 15.59 7.74 5.50
CA GLU A 182 16.41 6.75 4.78
C GLU A 182 16.87 7.40 3.47
N SER A 183 18.09 7.15 3.03
CA SER A 183 18.55 7.63 1.72
C SER A 183 18.12 6.66 0.62
N GLY A 184 17.43 7.18 -0.40
CA GLY A 184 16.97 6.41 -1.55
C GLY A 184 15.84 7.11 -2.29
N LEU A 185 15.05 6.32 -3.02
CA LEU A 185 13.85 6.78 -3.71
C LEU A 185 12.62 6.59 -2.82
N HIS A 186 12.06 7.68 -2.31
CA HIS A 186 10.79 7.70 -1.57
C HIS A 186 9.63 7.93 -2.53
N ILE A 187 8.58 7.14 -2.38
CA ILE A 187 7.32 7.28 -3.10
C ILE A 187 6.18 7.14 -2.10
N THR A 188 5.36 8.18 -2.00
CA THR A 188 4.06 8.12 -1.31
C THR A 188 2.97 8.14 -2.38
N VAL A 189 2.08 7.15 -2.32
CA VAL A 189 1.04 6.91 -3.32
C VAL A 189 -0.32 7.31 -2.76
N TYR A 190 -0.89 8.37 -3.33
CA TYR A 190 -2.23 8.81 -3.03
C TYR A 190 -3.21 8.33 -4.11
N ASP A 191 -4.35 7.82 -3.67
CA ASP A 191 -5.42 7.34 -4.53
C ASP A 191 -6.59 8.33 -4.55
N PRO A 192 -6.81 9.04 -5.67
CA PRO A 192 -7.90 10.01 -5.79
C PRO A 192 -9.29 9.42 -5.60
N GLN A 193 -9.51 8.15 -5.98
CA GLN A 193 -10.83 7.51 -5.88
C GLN A 193 -11.16 7.14 -4.44
N LEU A 194 -10.15 6.75 -3.65
CA LEU A 194 -10.29 6.41 -2.24
C LEU A 194 -10.08 7.60 -1.30
N ASN A 195 -9.61 8.73 -1.84
CA ASN A 195 -9.20 9.93 -1.11
C ASN A 195 -8.29 9.60 0.09
N LYS A 196 -7.25 8.79 -0.15
CA LYS A 196 -6.30 8.39 0.89
C LYS A 196 -4.96 8.00 0.31
N VAL A 197 -3.94 8.07 1.17
CA VAL A 197 -2.66 7.40 0.90
C VAL A 197 -2.87 5.89 1.03
N ILE A 198 -2.53 5.15 -0.02
CA ILE A 198 -2.66 3.69 -0.08
C ILE A 198 -1.32 2.98 0.04
N ASP A 199 -0.21 3.69 -0.17
CA ASP A 199 1.11 3.12 -0.05
C ASP A 199 2.22 4.14 0.23
N GLU A 200 3.28 3.67 0.87
CA GLU A 200 4.53 4.38 1.12
C GLU A 200 5.70 3.41 1.02
N VAL A 201 6.73 3.77 0.24
CA VAL A 201 7.95 2.97 0.11
C VAL A 201 9.18 3.86 -0.06
N CYS A 202 10.28 3.44 0.56
CA CYS A 202 11.61 3.91 0.22
C CYS A 202 12.40 2.76 -0.45
N PHE A 203 12.83 2.93 -1.69
CA PHE A 203 13.74 2.00 -2.36
C PHE A 203 15.18 2.43 -2.11
N VAL A 204 15.96 1.57 -1.46
CA VAL A 204 17.36 1.81 -1.13
C VAL A 204 18.27 0.95 -2.01
N PRO A 205 19.31 1.50 -2.65
CA PRO A 205 20.27 0.71 -3.41
C PRO A 205 21.09 -0.19 -2.48
N GLU A 206 21.02 -1.50 -2.68
CA GLU A 206 21.74 -2.49 -1.88
C GLU A 206 22.18 -3.67 -2.75
N ASN A 207 23.49 -3.98 -2.74
CA ASN A 207 24.07 -5.12 -3.47
C ASN A 207 23.67 -5.20 -4.96
N GLY A 208 23.56 -4.04 -5.62
CA GLY A 208 23.18 -3.95 -7.04
C GLY A 208 21.68 -4.17 -7.31
N ARG A 209 20.83 -4.05 -6.29
CA ARG A 209 19.36 -4.13 -6.38
C ARG A 209 18.73 -3.00 -5.60
N ALA A 210 17.47 -2.67 -5.89
CA ALA A 210 16.69 -1.75 -5.08
C ALA A 210 15.89 -2.55 -4.04
N ARG A 211 16.16 -2.36 -2.74
CA ARG A 211 15.40 -2.99 -1.66
C ARG A 211 14.28 -2.06 -1.21
N ALA A 212 13.05 -2.55 -1.20
CA ALA A 212 11.91 -1.85 -0.61
C ALA A 212 12.01 -1.80 0.93
N VAL A 213 11.87 -0.60 1.50
CA VAL A 213 11.81 -0.31 2.93
C VAL A 213 10.47 0.36 3.23
N ARG A 214 9.73 -0.16 4.21
CA ARG A 214 8.35 0.24 4.50
C ARG A 214 8.07 0.26 6.00
N ASP A 215 7.03 0.99 6.41
CA ASP A 215 6.54 0.90 7.79
C ASP A 215 5.67 -0.32 7.95
N LEU A 216 5.89 -1.07 9.04
CA LEU A 216 4.95 -2.10 9.44
C LEU A 216 3.63 -1.46 9.91
N ALA A 217 3.65 -0.19 10.35
CA ALA A 217 2.47 0.52 10.83
C ALA A 217 1.47 0.93 9.73
N PHE A 218 1.91 1.07 8.46
CA PHE A 218 1.03 1.42 7.33
C PHE A 218 0.22 0.24 6.80
N MET A 219 0.52 -0.99 7.26
CA MET A 219 -0.18 -2.22 6.82
C MET A 219 -1.42 -2.55 7.66
N ASN A 220 -1.86 -1.62 8.53
CA ASN A 220 -3.03 -1.75 9.43
C ASN A 220 -4.16 -0.80 9.07
#